data_AF-A0ABD6I5D8-F1
#
_entry.id   AF-A0ABD6I5D8-F1
#
_cell.length_a   1.000
_cell.length_b   1.000
_cell.length_c   1.000
_cell.angle_alpha   90.00
_cell.angle_beta   90.00
_cell.angle_gamma   90.00
#
_symmetry.space_group_name_H-M   'P 1'
#
loop_
_entity.id
_entity.type
_entity.pdbx_description
1 polymer ?
#
loop_
_entity_poly.entity_id
_entity_poly.type
_entity_poly.pdbx_seq_one_letter_code
_entity_poly.pdbx_strand_id
1 'polypeptide(L)'
;MQVKDVNKISVLKRIAEIEASGRTGTCFIGYENSVGTAMPDGSTEKFQLSVMKNLISKRLVDGCCCGCRGDFTLTEKGLLALDAESDDRKET
;
A
#
# COMPACT_ATOMS: atom_id res chain seq x y z
N MET A 1 7.03 -16.44 0.81
CA MET A 1 6.14 -15.37 1.31
C MET A 1 4.94 -15.27 0.40
N GLN A 2 3.71 -15.37 0.92
CA GLN A 2 2.50 -15.24 0.10
C GLN A 2 1.88 -13.86 0.30
N VAL A 3 1.22 -13.32 -0.73
CA VAL A 3 0.57 -11.99 -0.70
C VAL A 3 -0.47 -11.87 0.42
N LYS A 4 -1.07 -12.99 0.83
CA LYS A 4 -2.06 -13.04 1.91
C LYS A 4 -1.45 -12.78 3.30
N ASP A 5 -0.15 -13.02 3.45
CA ASP A 5 0.56 -12.91 4.73
C ASP A 5 1.12 -11.49 4.96
N VAL A 6 1.00 -10.60 3.96
CA VAL A 6 1.41 -9.20 4.09
C VAL A 6 0.39 -8.44 4.92
N ASN A 7 0.86 -7.65 5.89
CA ASN A 7 0.02 -6.69 6.59
C ASN A 7 -0.41 -5.58 5.62
N LYS A 8 -1.63 -5.74 5.08
CA LYS A 8 -2.19 -4.82 4.08
C LYS A 8 -2.44 -3.45 4.66
N ILE A 9 -2.76 -3.36 5.95
CA ILE A 9 -3.00 -2.09 6.64
C ILE A 9 -1.71 -1.27 6.70
N SER A 10 -0.56 -1.90 6.94
CA SER A 10 0.74 -1.23 6.85
C SER A 10 1.00 -0.63 5.46
N VAL A 11 0.61 -1.34 4.40
CA VAL A 11 0.75 -0.85 3.02
C VAL A 11 -0.21 0.33 2.75
N LEU A 12 -1.46 0.25 3.19
CA LEU A 12 -2.42 1.36 3.06
C LEU A 12 -1.95 2.60 3.82
N LYS A 13 -1.49 2.41 5.06
CA LYS A 13 -0.92 3.48 5.88
C LYS A 13 0.25 4.16 5.17
N ARG A 14 1.13 3.38 4.55
CA ARG A 14 2.27 3.93 3.82
C ARG A 14 1.85 4.76 2.62
N ILE A 15 0.83 4.33 1.90
CA ILE A 15 0.27 5.10 0.78
C ILE A 15 -0.31 6.43 1.30
N ALA A 16 -1.06 6.41 2.42
CA ALA A 16 -1.58 7.63 3.05
C ALA A 16 -0.46 8.63 3.43
N GLU A 17 0.65 8.13 4.01
CA GLU A 17 1.82 8.96 4.36
C GLU A 17 2.45 9.60 3.11
N ILE A 18 2.52 8.86 2.02
CA ILE A 18 3.05 9.36 0.74
C ILE A 18 2.13 10.44 0.16
N GLU A 19 0.81 10.19 0.16
CA GLU A 19 -0.19 11.16 -0.30
C GLU A 19 -0.18 12.44 0.54
N ALA A 20 -0.03 12.32 1.85
CA ALA A 20 0.09 13.47 2.75
C ALA A 20 1.34 14.33 2.46
N SER A 21 2.38 13.75 1.85
CA SER A 21 3.57 14.48 1.37
C SER A 21 3.37 15.17 0.01
N GLY A 22 2.18 15.05 -0.60
CA GLY A 22 1.87 15.59 -1.93
C GLY A 22 2.45 14.77 -3.09
N ARG A 23 2.80 13.51 -2.85
CA ARG A 23 3.37 12.58 -3.86
C ARG A 23 2.44 11.39 -4.05
N THR A 24 2.65 10.63 -5.13
CA THR A 24 2.00 9.33 -5.35
C THR A 24 2.96 8.18 -5.07
N GLY A 25 2.42 7.01 -4.70
CA GLY A 25 3.23 5.85 -4.35
C GLY A 25 3.83 5.14 -5.57
N THR A 26 5.06 4.61 -5.43
CA THR A 26 5.72 3.77 -6.45
C THR A 26 6.23 2.44 -5.87
N CYS A 27 6.54 1.46 -6.71
CA CYS A 27 7.22 0.23 -6.30
C CYS A 27 8.75 0.30 -6.46
N PHE A 28 9.31 1.41 -6.96
CA PHE A 28 10.75 1.50 -7.16
C PHE A 28 11.51 1.50 -5.84
N ILE A 29 12.53 0.64 -5.74
CA ILE A 29 13.35 0.49 -4.54
C ILE A 29 14.28 1.70 -4.39
N GLY A 30 14.48 2.17 -3.15
CA GLY A 30 15.37 3.29 -2.83
C GLY A 30 14.74 4.68 -2.96
N TYR A 31 13.49 4.77 -3.43
CA TYR A 31 12.74 6.02 -3.46
C TYR A 31 11.96 6.25 -2.16
N GLU A 32 11.91 7.50 -1.70
CA GLU A 32 11.16 7.86 -0.47
C GLU A 32 9.67 7.55 -0.59
N ASN A 33 9.08 7.76 -1.78
CA ASN A 33 7.69 7.44 -2.06
C ASN A 33 7.47 5.98 -2.47
N SER A 34 8.40 5.09 -2.12
CA SER A 34 8.25 3.66 -2.38
C SER A 34 7.30 3.01 -1.37
N VAL A 35 6.24 2.35 -1.86
CA VAL A 35 5.32 1.54 -1.05
C VAL A 35 5.98 0.25 -0.57
N GLY A 36 7.09 -0.16 -1.19
CA GLY A 36 7.86 -1.35 -0.80
C GLY A 36 8.43 -1.26 0.61
N THR A 37 8.60 -0.05 1.15
CA THR A 37 9.07 0.21 2.53
C THR A 37 8.12 -0.30 3.62
N ALA A 38 6.84 -0.56 3.28
CA ALA A 38 5.86 -1.14 4.19
C ALA A 38 5.68 -2.66 4.00
N MET A 39 6.49 -3.27 3.14
CA MET A 39 6.50 -4.70 2.90
C MET A 39 7.75 -5.32 3.52
N PRO A 40 7.77 -6.64 3.78
CA PRO A 40 8.90 -7.28 4.45
C PRO A 40 10.23 -7.06 3.70
N ASP A 41 11.32 -6.93 4.46
CA ASP A 41 12.66 -6.74 3.91
C ASP A 41 13.04 -7.87 2.93
N GLY A 42 13.75 -7.50 1.86
CA GLY A 42 14.10 -8.43 0.78
C GLY A 42 12.94 -8.78 -0.16
N SER A 43 11.77 -8.14 -0.02
CA SER A 43 10.66 -8.30 -0.96
C SER A 43 11.05 -7.87 -2.37
N THR A 44 11.02 -8.82 -3.31
CA THR A 44 11.24 -8.54 -4.75
C THR A 44 10.17 -7.59 -5.30
N GLU A 45 10.52 -6.79 -6.31
CA GLU A 45 9.58 -5.90 -7.00
C GLU A 45 8.33 -6.64 -7.51
N LYS A 46 8.51 -7.84 -8.08
CA LYS A 46 7.40 -8.70 -8.53
C LYS A 46 6.43 -9.05 -7.40
N PHE A 47 6.95 -9.31 -6.21
CA PHE A 47 6.12 -9.56 -5.03
C PHE A 47 5.37 -8.29 -4.61
N GLN A 48 6.04 -7.14 -4.57
CA GLN A 48 5.42 -5.87 -4.23
C GLN A 48 4.29 -5.50 -5.21
N LEU A 49 4.52 -5.66 -6.51
CA LEU A 49 3.49 -5.49 -7.54
C LEU A 49 2.30 -6.46 -7.36
N SER A 50 2.56 -7.68 -6.91
CA SER A 50 1.49 -8.66 -6.63
C SER A 50 0.64 -8.25 -5.42
N VAL A 51 1.26 -7.65 -4.39
CA VAL A 51 0.54 -7.06 -3.26
C VAL A 51 -0.33 -5.88 -3.73
N MET A 52 0.24 -4.96 -4.51
CA MET A 52 -0.49 -3.81 -5.05
C MET A 52 -1.66 -4.24 -5.94
N LYS A 53 -1.45 -5.22 -6.82
CA LYS A 53 -2.53 -5.80 -7.64
C LYS A 53 -3.65 -6.40 -6.78
N ASN A 54 -3.32 -7.02 -5.66
CA ASN A 54 -4.33 -7.53 -4.73
C ASN A 54 -5.14 -6.40 -4.08
N LEU A 55 -4.50 -5.30 -3.67
CA LEU A 55 -5.19 -4.14 -3.09
C LEU A 55 -6.10 -3.45 -4.11
N ILE A 56 -5.63 -3.30 -5.35
CA ILE A 56 -6.41 -2.77 -6.48
C ILE A 56 -7.61 -3.67 -6.77
N SER A 57 -7.44 -5.00 -6.81
CA SER A 57 -8.57 -5.92 -7.02
C SER A 57 -9.66 -5.83 -5.93
N LYS A 58 -9.29 -5.37 -4.73
CA LYS A 58 -10.20 -5.15 -3.60
C LYS A 58 -10.80 -3.74 -3.59
N ARG A 59 -10.40 -2.89 -4.53
CA ARG A 59 -10.73 -1.45 -4.63
C ARG A 59 -10.30 -0.65 -3.41
N LEU A 60 -9.20 -1.02 -2.76
CA LEU A 60 -8.64 -0.28 -1.62
C LEU A 60 -7.61 0.77 -2.07
N VAL A 61 -7.01 0.55 -3.23
CA VAL A 61 -5.97 1.39 -3.82
C VAL A 61 -6.28 1.53 -5.31
N ASP A 62 -5.98 2.69 -5.88
CA ASP A 62 -5.93 2.91 -7.34
C ASP A 62 -4.47 3.07 -7.81
N GLY A 63 -4.21 2.98 -9.12
CA GLY A 63 -2.88 3.16 -9.71
C GLY A 63 -2.46 2.08 -10.71
N CYS A 64 -1.22 2.16 -11.23
CA CYS A 64 -0.72 1.20 -12.23
C CYS A 64 0.13 0.09 -11.62
N CYS A 65 -0.31 -1.16 -11.78
CA CYS A 65 0.49 -2.35 -11.46
C CYS A 65 1.29 -2.89 -12.66
N CYS A 66 1.45 -2.10 -13.72
CA CYS A 66 2.19 -2.44 -14.94
C CYS A 66 3.72 -2.46 -14.78
N GLY A 67 4.23 -1.97 -13.64
CA GLY A 67 5.67 -1.94 -13.33
C GLY A 67 6.42 -0.71 -13.86
N CYS A 68 5.76 0.20 -14.58
CA CYS A 68 6.46 1.32 -15.24
C CYS A 68 6.39 2.68 -14.52
N ARG A 69 5.46 2.88 -13.57
CA ARG A 69 5.21 4.22 -13.00
C ARG A 69 4.85 4.19 -11.51
N GLY A 70 3.96 3.28 -11.12
CA GLY A 70 3.32 3.32 -9.81
C GLY A 70 2.05 4.16 -9.89
N ASP A 71 2.00 5.28 -9.17
CA ASP A 71 0.83 6.14 -9.01
C ASP A 71 -0.22 5.58 -8.06
N PHE A 72 0.24 4.91 -6.99
CA PHE A 72 -0.67 4.34 -6.00
C PHE A 72 -1.25 5.42 -5.09
N THR A 73 -2.58 5.45 -5.00
CA THR A 73 -3.38 6.36 -4.19
C THR A 73 -4.48 5.59 -3.46
N LEU A 74 -4.88 6.04 -2.28
CA LEU A 74 -6.00 5.41 -1.57
C LEU A 74 -7.33 5.73 -2.25
N THR A 75 -8.20 4.73 -2.31
CA THR A 75 -9.61 4.99 -2.60
C THR A 75 -10.33 5.39 -1.31
N GLU A 76 -11.55 5.92 -1.42
CA GLU A 76 -12.43 6.14 -0.27
C GLU A 76 -12.59 4.87 0.59
N LYS A 77 -12.75 3.71 -0.06
CA LYS A 77 -12.82 2.41 0.63
C LYS A 77 -11.50 2.05 1.32
N GLY A 78 -10.36 2.41 0.73
CA GLY A 78 -9.04 2.23 1.33
C GLY A 78 -8.86 3.06 2.59
N LEU A 79 -9.28 4.32 2.56
CA LEU A 79 -9.28 5.23 3.71
C LEU A 79 -10.16 4.68 4.84
N LEU A 80 -11.41 4.30 4.54
CA LEU A 80 -12.30 3.71 5.55
C LEU A 80 -11.73 2.44 6.17
N ALA A 81 -11.07 1.59 5.38
CA ALA A 81 -10.43 0.38 5.89
C ALA A 81 -9.23 0.70 6.82
N LEU A 82 -8.52 1.80 6.56
CA LEU A 82 -7.43 2.27 7.41
C LEU A 82 -7.95 2.88 8.73
N ASP A 83 -9.07 3.61 8.66
CA ASP A 83 -9.72 4.21 9.82
C ASP A 83 -10.35 3.16 10.74
N ALA A 84 -11.00 2.14 10.18
CA ALA A 84 -11.63 1.05 10.94
C ALA A 84 -10.63 0.30 11.85
N GLU A 85 -9.40 0.08 11.38
CA GLU A 85 -8.32 -0.53 12.18
C GLU A 85 -7.71 0.42 13.22
N SER A 86 -7.92 1.72 13.05
CA SER A 86 -7.47 2.73 14.02
C SER A 86 -8.44 2.86 15.20
N ASP A 87 -9.72 2.52 15.00
CA ASP A 87 -10.76 2.62 16.03
C ASP A 87 -10.91 1.33 16.88
N ASP A 88 -10.53 0.16 16.37
CA ASP A 88 -10.50 -1.12 17.12
C ASP A 88 -9.51 -1.11 18.32
N ARG A 89 -8.69 -0.06 18.46
CA ARG A 89 -7.80 0.18 19.62
C ARG A 89 -8.43 1.04 20.72
N LYS A 90 -9.72 1.37 20.65
CA LYS A 90 -10.43 2.17 21.68
C LYS A 90 -11.32 1.38 22.63
N GLU A 91 -11.29 0.05 22.61
CA GLU A 91 -11.98 -0.76 23.63
C GLU A 91 -10.96 -1.43 24.55
N THR A 92 -10.54 -0.71 25.60
CA THR A 92 -9.95 -1.27 26.82
C THR A 92 -10.31 -0.38 28.00
#